data_AF-A0A3A6ER79-F1
#
_entry.id   AF-A0A3A6ER79-F1
#
_cell.length_a   1.000
_cell.length_b   1.000
_cell.length_c   1.000
_cell.angle_alpha   90.00
_cell.angle_beta   90.00
_cell.angle_gamma   90.00
#
_symmetry.space_group_name_H-M   'P 1'
#
loop_
_entity.id
_entity.type
_entity.pdbx_description
1 polymer ?
#
loop_
_entity_poly.entity_id
_entity_poly.type
_entity_poly.pdbx_seq_one_letter_code
_entity_poly.pdbx_strand_id
1 'polypeptide(L)' 'MVSKDKMQEEIDKATVALGMQKELDLYSILLRIKYAKDREEVIDREVKVCRAKLEHAWQIDKKILDDLEVESGKIGG' A
#
# COMPACT_ATOMS: atom_id res chain seq x y z
N MET A 1 23.22 1.33 27.81
CA MET A 1 23.54 1.27 26.37
C MET A 1 22.93 -0.02 25.84
N VAL A 2 21.92 0.05 24.96
CA VAL A 2 21.36 -1.16 24.33
C VAL A 2 22.44 -1.71 23.38
N SER A 3 22.71 -3.03 23.43
CA SER A 3 23.67 -3.64 22.50
C SER A 3 23.17 -3.46 21.07
N LYS A 4 24.07 -3.18 20.13
CA LYS A 4 23.76 -3.04 18.71
C LYS A 4 22.95 -4.23 18.18
N ASP A 5 23.24 -5.43 18.69
CA ASP A 5 22.55 -6.68 18.32
C ASP A 5 21.08 -6.68 18.77
N LYS A 6 20.78 -6.19 19.98
CA LYS A 6 19.40 -6.06 20.46
C LYS A 6 18.62 -5.01 19.67
N MET A 7 19.29 -3.94 19.23
CA MET A 7 18.66 -2.92 18.39
C MET A 7 18.31 -3.46 17.00
N GLN A 8 19.21 -4.26 16.41
CA GLN A 8 18.97 -4.89 15.12
C GLN A 8 17.83 -5.92 15.20
N GLU A 9 17.79 -6.75 16.24
CA GLU A 9 16.71 -7.73 16.42
C GLU A 9 15.32 -7.08 16.49
N GLU A 10 15.20 -5.93 17.17
CA GLU A 10 13.94 -5.18 17.25
C GLU A 10 13.56 -4.53 15.91
N ILE A 11 14.54 -4.05 15.14
CA ILE A 11 14.32 -3.56 13.77
C ILE A 11 13.82 -4.69 12.86
N ASP A 12 14.40 -5.88 12.97
CA ASP A 12 14.01 -7.04 12.16
C ASP A 12 12.58 -7.47 12.49
N LYS A 13 12.22 -7.56 13.78
CA LYS A 13 10.84 -7.82 14.23
C LYS A 13 9.87 -6.77 13.70
N ALA A 14 10.22 -5.49 13.79
CA ALA A 14 9.39 -4.41 13.27
C ALA A 14 9.21 -4.50 11.75
N THR A 15 10.26 -4.89 11.02
CA THR A 15 10.23 -5.09 9.57
C THR A 15 9.29 -6.24 9.19
N VAL A 16 9.37 -7.36 9.89
CA VAL A 16 8.47 -8.52 9.69
C VAL A 16 7.03 -8.13 9.98
N ALA A 17 6.77 -7.44 11.10
CA ALA A 17 5.43 -6.98 11.46
C ALA A 17 4.86 -6.00 10.43
N LEU A 18 5.68 -5.09 9.91
CA LEU A 18 5.29 -4.17 8.83
C LEU A 18 4.93 -4.93 7.54
N GLY A 19 5.68 -5.99 7.21
CA GLY A 19 5.37 -6.87 6.09
C GLY A 19 4.00 -7.54 6.26
N MET A 20 3.74 -8.14 7.44
CA MET A 20 2.45 -8.76 7.74
C MET A 20 1.28 -7.77 7.70
N GLN A 21 1.48 -6.55 8.21
CA GLN A 21 0.46 -5.51 8.18
C GLN A 21 0.08 -5.13 6.74
N LYS A 22 1.07 -4.98 5.85
CA LYS A 22 0.83 -4.67 4.43
C LYS A 22 -0.01 -5.75 3.74
N GLU A 23 0.29 -7.02 4.00
CA GLU A 23 -0.47 -8.15 3.46
C GLU A 23 -1.91 -8.20 3.99
N LEU A 24 -2.11 -7.95 5.29
CA LEU A 24 -3.45 -7.88 5.90
C LEU A 24 -4.29 -6.73 5.33
N ASP A 25 -3.69 -5.56 5.14
CA ASP A 25 -4.36 -4.40 4.55
C ASP A 25 -4.80 -4.70 3.12
N LEU A 26 -3.92 -5.30 2.31
CA LEU A 26 -4.24 -5.73 0.95
C LEU A 26 -5.35 -6.78 0.94
N TYR A 27 -5.24 -7.81 1.78
CA TYR A 27 -6.27 -8.86 1.89
C TYR A 27 -7.63 -8.29 2.29
N SER A 28 -7.67 -7.31 3.20
CA SER A 28 -8.90 -6.63 3.60
C SER A 28 -9.56 -5.89 2.43
N ILE A 29 -8.77 -5.16 1.63
CA ILE A 29 -9.26 -4.46 0.42
C ILE A 29 -9.81 -5.47 -0.58
N LEU A 30 -9.09 -6.57 -0.84
CA LEU A 30 -9.53 -7.63 -1.74
C LEU A 30 -10.84 -8.27 -1.28
N LEU A 31 -11.03 -8.48 0.03
CA LEU A 31 -12.31 -8.97 0.57
C LEU A 31 -13.44 -7.97 0.34
N ARG A 32 -13.20 -6.67 0.56
CA ARG A 32 -14.22 -5.63 0.30
C ARG A 32 -14.63 -5.65 -1.17
N ILE A 33 -13.69 -5.69 -2.09
CA ILE A 33 -13.96 -5.79 -3.53
C ILE A 33 -14.74 -7.07 -3.86
N LYS A 34 -14.28 -8.22 -3.34
CA LYS A 34 -14.90 -9.53 -3.58
C LYS A 34 -16.39 -9.57 -3.20
N TYR A 35 -16.74 -8.96 -2.07
CA TYR A 35 -18.11 -8.98 -1.52
C TYR A 35 -18.91 -7.70 -1.82
N ALA A 36 -18.35 -6.74 -2.56
CA ALA A 36 -19.05 -5.54 -2.96
C ALA A 36 -20.14 -5.84 -4.01
N LYS A 37 -21.25 -5.10 -3.92
CA LYS A 37 -22.28 -5.08 -4.97
C LYS A 37 -21.77 -4.37 -6.23
N ASP A 38 -21.11 -3.23 -6.04
CA ASP A 38 -20.39 -2.50 -7.07
C ASP A 38 -18.89 -2.59 -6.80
N ARG A 39 -18.19 -3.38 -7.61
CA ARG A 39 -16.75 -3.60 -7.44
C ARG A 39 -15.94 -2.41 -7.92
N GLU A 40 -16.41 -1.76 -8.98
CA GLU A 40 -15.70 -0.65 -9.60
C GLU A 40 -15.71 0.56 -8.67
N GLU A 41 -16.85 0.85 -8.04
CA GLU A 41 -16.95 1.91 -7.03
C GLU A 41 -15.96 1.71 -5.88
N VAL A 42 -15.83 0.47 -5.39
CA VAL A 42 -14.89 0.14 -4.31
C VAL A 42 -13.45 0.25 -4.77
N ILE A 43 -13.12 -0.23 -5.98
CA ILE A 43 -11.78 -0.09 -6.57
C ILE A 43 -11.41 1.39 -6.71
N ASP A 44 -12.25 2.21 -7.33
CA ASP A 44 -12.02 3.65 -7.53
C ASP A 44 -11.77 4.38 -6.20
N ARG A 45 -12.57 4.06 -5.19
CA ARG A 45 -12.42 4.63 -3.85
C ARG A 45 -11.09 4.23 -3.22
N GLU A 46 -10.76 2.95 -3.21
CA GLU A 46 -9.55 2.44 -2.57
C GLU A 46 -8.28 2.89 -3.31
N VAL A 47 -8.32 3.02 -4.65
CA VAL A 47 -7.24 3.62 -5.46
C VAL A 47 -6.99 5.08 -5.06
N LYS A 48 -8.05 5.89 -4.93
CA LYS A 48 -7.94 7.30 -4.47
C LYS A 48 -7.34 7.39 -3.06
N VAL A 49 -7.77 6.52 -2.14
CA VAL A 49 -7.23 6.49 -0.77
C VAL A 49 -5.75 6.09 -0.75
N CYS A 50 -5.36 5.07 -1.52
CA CYS A 50 -3.97 4.65 -1.64
C CYS A 50 -3.10 5.77 -2.21
N ARG A 51 -3.58 6.44 -3.26
CA ARG A 51 -2.89 7.58 -3.87
C ARG A 51 -2.67 8.72 -2.87
N ALA A 52 -3.71 9.12 -2.13
CA ALA A 52 -3.61 10.15 -1.12
C ALA A 52 -2.59 9.80 -0.01
N LYS A 53 -2.53 8.53 0.42
CA LYS A 53 -1.52 8.06 1.38
C LYS A 53 -0.11 8.14 0.81
N LEU A 54 0.09 7.68 -0.43
CA LEU A 54 1.37 7.74 -1.13
C LEU A 54 1.87 9.20 -1.24
N GLU A 55 1.00 10.12 -1.63
CA GLU A 55 1.33 11.53 -1.80
C GLU A 55 1.57 12.25 -0.46
N HIS A 56 0.69 12.07 0.52
CA HIS A 56 0.71 12.92 1.73
C HIS A 56 1.42 12.29 2.93
N ALA A 57 1.25 10.99 3.15
CA ALA A 57 1.85 10.32 4.31
C ALA A 57 3.28 9.85 4.01
N TRP A 58 3.53 9.38 2.78
CA TRP A 58 4.84 8.87 2.38
C TRP A 58 5.63 9.82 1.49
N GLN A 59 5.03 10.96 1.11
CA GLN A 59 5.70 12.03 0.36
C GLN A 59 6.35 11.52 -0.94
N ILE A 60 5.73 10.52 -1.58
CA ILE A 60 6.18 10.04 -2.89
C ILE A 60 5.94 11.15 -3.91
N ASP A 61 6.92 11.35 -4.78
CA ASP A 61 6.84 12.37 -5.84
C ASP A 61 5.61 12.10 -6.72
N LYS A 62 4.78 13.13 -6.89
CA LYS A 62 3.57 13.07 -7.71
C LYS A 62 3.88 12.57 -9.13
N LYS A 63 5.02 12.97 -9.71
CA LYS A 63 5.42 12.54 -11.05
C LYS A 63 5.57 11.02 -11.13
N ILE A 64 6.12 10.37 -10.09
CA ILE A 64 6.27 8.91 -10.05
C ILE A 64 4.88 8.24 -10.06
N LEU A 65 3.92 8.80 -9.33
CA LEU A 65 2.56 8.28 -9.27
C LEU A 65 1.79 8.49 -10.58
N ASP A 66 1.96 9.66 -11.20
CA ASP A 66 1.39 9.96 -12.52
C ASP A 66 1.96 9.02 -13.60
N ASP A 67 3.29 8.82 -13.62
CA ASP A 67 3.96 7.90 -14.55
C ASP A 67 3.46 6.45 -14.36
N LEU A 68 3.29 6.01 -13.11
CA LEU A 68 2.75 4.68 -12.79
C LEU A 68 1.32 4.46 -13.30
N GLU A 69 0.46 5.47 -13.18
CA GLU A 69 -0.93 5.40 -13.65
C GLU A 69 -0.99 5.33 -15.17
N VAL A 70 -0.18 6.15 -15.85
CA VAL A 70 -0.05 6.13 -17.32
C VAL A 70 0.43 4.77 -17.82
N GLU A 71 1.48 4.20 -17.21
CA GLU A 71 1.97 2.87 -17.62
C GLU A 71 0.95 1.76 -17.34
N SER A 72 0.23 1.82 -16.22
CA SER A 72 -0.79 0.82 -15.88
C SER A 72 -1.97 0.86 -16.86
N GLY A 73 -2.37 2.05 -17.32
CA GLY A 73 -3.43 2.23 -18.32
C GLY A 73 -3.11 1.62 -19.69
N LYS A 74 -1.82 1.49 -20.05
CA LYS A 74 -1.39 0.86 -21.31
C LYS A 74 -1.59 -0.66 -21.34
N ILE A 75 -1.70 -1.28 -20.17
CA ILE A 75 -1.84 -2.75 -20.04
C ILE A 75 -3.32 -3.17 -20.19
N GLY A 76 -4.26 -2.24 -19.94
CA GLY A 76 -5.70 -2.48 -20.01
C GLY A 76 -6.37 -2.08 -21.34
N GLY A 77 -5.60 -1.73 -22.38
CA GLY A 77 -6.07 -1.34 -23.71
C GLY A 77 -5.95 -2.44 -24.76
#